data_AF-A0AAW8TLM4-F1
#
_entry.id   AF-A0AAW8TLM4-F1
#
_cell.length_a   1.000
_cell.length_b   1.000
_cell.length_c   1.000
_cell.angle_alpha   90.00
_cell.angle_beta   90.00
_cell.angle_gamma   90.00
#
_symmetry.space_group_name_H-M   'P 1'
#
loop_
_entity.id
_entity.type
_entity.pdbx_description
1 polymer ?
#
loop_
_entity_poly.entity_id
_entity_poly.type
_entity_poly.pdbx_seq_one_letter_code
_entity_poly.pdbx_strand_id
1 'polypeptide(L)'
;MFLTLLMSKIVLGKKQGEIICFDLAYILFAREESIPKLDFILNDKKELMHGNQLLKIAEYSAENKIQLLFYILEDKLPQVLNNDENIVLRLSQDERLFKIED
;
A
#
# COMPACT_ATOMS: atom_id res chain seq x y z
N MET A 1 -22.31 3.17 -11.10
CA MET A 1 -21.22 3.53 -12.04
C MET A 1 -20.22 2.38 -12.03
N PHE A 2 -20.28 1.48 -13.01
CA PHE A 2 -19.30 0.40 -13.14
C PHE A 2 -18.16 0.90 -14.01
N LEU A 3 -16.98 1.11 -13.42
CA LEU A 3 -15.77 1.43 -14.17
C LEU A 3 -15.15 0.11 -14.65
N THR A 4 -15.46 -0.30 -15.88
CA THR A 4 -14.83 -1.48 -16.49
C THR A 4 -13.49 -1.07 -17.09
N LEU A 5 -12.39 -1.37 -16.41
CA LEU A 5 -11.04 -1.14 -16.93
C LEU A 5 -10.57 -2.37 -17.72
N LEU A 6 -10.50 -2.26 -19.04
CA LEU A 6 -9.97 -3.31 -19.92
C LEU A 6 -8.45 -3.17 -20.03
N MET A 7 -7.69 -3.86 -19.17
CA MET A 7 -6.21 -3.83 -19.21
C MET A 7 -5.68 -5.09 -19.90
N SER A 8 -5.10 -4.92 -21.09
CA SER A 8 -4.51 -6.01 -21.89
C SER A 8 -3.07 -6.31 -21.43
N LYS A 9 -2.82 -7.57 -21.03
CA LYS A 9 -1.51 -8.19 -20.74
C LYS A 9 -0.52 -7.32 -19.95
N ILE A 10 -0.70 -7.28 -18.63
CA ILE A 10 0.22 -6.63 -17.69
C ILE A 10 0.83 -7.70 -16.76
N VAL A 11 2.16 -7.66 -16.57
CA VAL A 11 2.87 -8.50 -15.59
C VAL A 11 2.32 -8.18 -14.20
N LEU A 12 1.99 -9.20 -13.42
CA LEU A 12 1.14 -9.09 -12.22
C LEU A 12 1.62 -8.06 -11.18
N GLY A 13 2.93 -7.89 -11.00
CA GLY A 13 3.51 -6.85 -10.14
C GLY A 13 3.27 -5.41 -10.61
N LYS A 14 3.17 -5.17 -11.93
CA LYS A 14 2.78 -3.87 -12.51
C LYS A 14 1.30 -3.57 -12.27
N LYS A 15 0.43 -4.58 -12.36
CA LYS A 15 -1.01 -4.45 -12.11
C LYS A 15 -1.29 -3.94 -10.69
N GLN A 16 -0.57 -4.46 -9.69
CA GLN A 16 -0.71 -3.99 -8.31
C GLN A 16 -0.23 -2.54 -8.16
N GLY A 17 0.87 -2.16 -8.81
CA GLY A 17 1.33 -0.77 -8.82
C GLY A 17 0.30 0.18 -9.40
N GLU A 18 -0.33 -0.20 -10.50
CA GLU A 18 -1.39 0.58 -11.15
C GLU A 18 -2.63 0.72 -10.27
N ILE A 19 -3.07 -0.34 -9.61
CA ILE A 19 -4.22 -0.28 -8.67
C ILE A 19 -3.95 0.76 -7.57
N ILE A 20 -2.76 0.73 -6.96
CA ILE A 20 -2.41 1.72 -5.93
C ILE A 20 -2.34 3.13 -6.51
N CYS A 21 -1.82 3.30 -7.74
CA CYS A 21 -1.85 4.60 -8.41
C CYS A 21 -3.28 5.12 -8.64
N PHE A 22 -4.25 4.25 -8.95
CA PHE A 22 -5.65 4.63 -9.07
C PHE A 22 -6.25 5.04 -7.72
N ASP A 23 -5.97 4.29 -6.65
CA ASP A 23 -6.42 4.65 -5.30
C ASP A 23 -5.84 6.01 -4.87
N LEU A 24 -4.55 6.25 -5.14
CA LEU A 24 -3.89 7.54 -4.88
C LEU A 24 -4.54 8.67 -5.67
N ALA A 25 -4.74 8.48 -6.98
CA ALA A 25 -5.38 9.47 -7.83
C ALA A 25 -6.80 9.81 -7.35
N TYR A 26 -7.56 8.81 -6.90
CA TYR A 26 -8.89 9.02 -6.33
C TYR A 26 -8.84 9.83 -5.03
N ILE A 27 -7.90 9.51 -4.13
CA ILE A 27 -7.73 10.24 -2.87
C ILE A 27 -7.38 11.72 -3.14
N LEU A 28 -6.53 11.99 -4.13
CA LEU A 28 -6.18 13.35 -4.55
C LEU A 28 -7.36 14.10 -5.17
N PHE A 29 -8.07 13.45 -6.10
CA PHE A 29 -9.30 13.99 -6.69
C PHE A 29 -10.35 14.31 -5.62
N ALA A 30 -10.57 13.41 -4.67
CA ALA A 30 -11.52 13.62 -3.58
C ALA A 30 -11.13 14.80 -2.68
N ARG A 31 -9.83 15.10 -2.50
CA ARG A 31 -9.40 16.33 -1.79
C ARG A 31 -9.79 17.57 -2.56
N GLU A 32 -9.51 17.60 -3.86
CA GLU A 32 -9.78 18.73 -4.74
C GLU A 32 -11.29 19.04 -4.79
N GLU A 33 -12.11 18.00 -4.92
CA GLU A 33 -13.57 18.12 -4.99
C GLU A 33 -14.26 18.21 -3.61
N SER A 34 -13.48 18.26 -2.52
CA SER A 34 -14.02 18.27 -1.14
C SER A 34 -14.98 17.10 -0.84
N ILE A 35 -14.73 15.94 -1.46
CA ILE A 35 -15.48 14.70 -1.22
C ILE A 35 -14.95 14.07 0.08
N PRO A 36 -15.82 13.68 1.04
CA PRO A 36 -15.40 12.97 2.24
C PRO A 36 -14.60 11.71 1.90
N LYS A 37 -13.41 11.56 2.48
CA LYS A 37 -12.50 10.44 2.20
C LYS A 37 -11.61 10.08 3.38
N LEU A 38 -10.87 8.99 3.23
CA LEU A 38 -9.77 8.58 4.11
C LEU A 38 -8.42 8.85 3.42
N ASP A 39 -7.43 9.30 4.18
CA ASP A 39 -6.07 9.57 3.70
C ASP A 39 -5.15 8.36 3.88
N PHE A 40 -5.68 7.17 3.65
CA PHE A 40 -4.89 5.95 3.64
C PHE A 40 -5.39 4.93 2.62
N ILE A 41 -4.48 4.04 2.21
CA ILE A 41 -4.77 2.91 1.34
C ILE A 41 -4.44 1.63 2.11
N LEU A 42 -5.37 0.68 2.08
CA LEU A 42 -5.19 -0.69 2.60
C LEU A 42 -4.95 -1.62 1.42
N ASN A 43 -3.84 -2.34 1.43
CA ASN A 43 -3.57 -3.34 0.39
C ASN A 43 -3.07 -4.66 0.97
N ASP A 44 -3.78 -5.74 0.66
CA ASP A 44 -3.36 -7.10 0.96
C ASP A 44 -2.35 -7.60 -0.10
N LYS A 45 -1.20 -8.10 0.36
CA LYS A 45 -0.06 -8.47 -0.49
C LYS A 45 -0.17 -9.88 -1.04
N LYS A 46 -1.31 -10.22 -1.64
CA LYS A 46 -1.51 -11.56 -2.20
C LYS A 46 -0.49 -11.88 -3.30
N GLU A 47 -0.01 -10.88 -4.04
CA GLU A 47 1.09 -11.03 -5.01
C GLU A 47 2.08 -9.86 -4.98
N LEU A 48 3.37 -10.18 -5.06
CA LEU A 48 4.44 -9.26 -4.71
C LEU A 48 4.70 -8.21 -5.79
N MET A 49 4.48 -6.93 -5.44
CA MET A 49 5.04 -5.80 -6.16
C MET A 49 6.56 -5.78 -5.98
N HIS A 50 7.33 -5.46 -7.03
CA HIS A 50 8.79 -5.35 -6.92
C HIS A 50 9.18 -4.21 -5.96
N GLY A 51 10.24 -4.42 -5.17
CA GLY A 51 10.67 -3.47 -4.13
C GLY A 51 10.88 -2.03 -4.62
N ASN A 52 11.43 -1.84 -5.82
CA ASN A 52 11.62 -0.51 -6.40
C ASN A 52 10.31 0.22 -6.70
N GLN A 53 9.25 -0.51 -7.06
CA GLN A 53 7.93 0.09 -7.29
C GLN A 53 7.29 0.47 -5.95
N LEU A 54 7.43 -0.40 -4.95
CA LEU A 54 6.94 -0.12 -3.60
C LEU A 54 7.61 1.13 -3.01
N LEU A 55 8.93 1.29 -3.19
CA LEU A 55 9.66 2.47 -2.73
C LEU A 55 9.13 3.76 -3.38
N LYS A 56 9.00 3.79 -4.71
CA LYS A 56 8.47 4.95 -5.44
C LYS A 56 7.06 5.33 -5.00
N ILE A 57 6.20 4.33 -4.80
CA ILE A 57 4.83 4.55 -4.35
C ILE A 57 4.82 5.04 -2.89
N ALA A 58 5.68 4.51 -2.02
CA ALA A 58 5.82 4.98 -0.64
C ALA A 58 6.30 6.44 -0.57
N GLU A 59 7.33 6.80 -1.34
CA GLU A 59 7.84 8.17 -1.46
C GLU A 59 6.73 9.13 -1.93
N TYR A 60 6.07 8.80 -3.04
CA TYR A 60 4.97 9.62 -3.58
C TYR A 60 3.82 9.77 -2.59
N SER A 61 3.47 8.71 -1.86
CA SER A 61 2.40 8.75 -0.86
C SER A 61 2.78 9.61 0.33
N ALA A 62 4.03 9.52 0.80
CA ALA A 62 4.55 10.35 1.88
C ALA A 62 4.54 11.84 1.51
N GLU A 63 5.01 12.20 0.31
CA GLU A 63 4.96 13.57 -0.21
C GLU A 63 3.53 14.13 -0.24
N ASN A 64 2.57 13.28 -0.59
CA ASN A 64 1.15 13.63 -0.64
C ASN A 64 0.42 13.44 0.70
N LYS A 65 1.11 13.10 1.80
CA LYS A 65 0.51 12.85 3.12
C LYS A 65 -0.62 11.80 3.06
N ILE A 66 -0.38 10.70 2.35
CA ILE A 66 -1.28 9.55 2.24
C ILE A 66 -0.57 8.36 2.88
N GLN A 67 -1.23 7.70 3.83
CA GLN A 67 -0.64 6.53 4.49
C GLN A 67 -0.88 5.26 3.67
N LEU A 68 0.15 4.42 3.55
CA LEU A 68 0.01 3.10 2.95
C LEU A 68 0.12 2.05 4.05
N LEU A 69 -0.93 1.26 4.24
CA LEU A 69 -0.91 0.14 5.17
C LEU A 69 -0.80 -1.17 4.40
N PHE A 70 0.31 -1.86 4.62
CA PHE A 70 0.61 -3.16 4.04
C PHE A 70 0.90 -4.18 5.13
N TYR A 71 0.38 -5.38 4.96
CA TYR A 71 0.95 -6.57 5.59
C TYR A 71 2.01 -7.16 4.66
N ILE A 72 3.25 -7.28 5.12
CA ILE A 72 4.37 -7.76 4.30
C ILE A 72 5.27 -8.71 5.09
N LEU A 73 5.72 -9.77 4.43
CA LEU A 73 6.83 -10.59 4.91
C LEU A 73 8.12 -9.76 4.93
N GLU A 74 8.90 -9.89 6.00
CA GLU A 74 10.13 -9.11 6.21
C GLU A 74 11.14 -9.28 5.07
N ASP A 75 11.30 -10.50 4.53
CA ASP A 75 12.22 -10.80 3.43
C ASP A 75 11.81 -10.16 2.09
N LYS A 76 10.60 -9.60 2.02
CA LYS A 76 10.04 -8.91 0.86
C LYS A 76 10.04 -7.39 1.02
N LEU A 77 10.40 -6.87 2.19
CA LEU A 77 10.43 -5.45 2.49
C LEU A 77 11.75 -4.86 2.01
N PRO A 78 11.75 -3.83 1.15
CA PRO A 78 12.97 -3.09 0.83
C PRO A 78 13.64 -2.61 2.12
N GLN A 79 14.95 -2.83 2.26
CA GLN A 79 15.68 -2.49 3.49
C GLN A 79 15.52 -1.02 3.89
N VAL A 80 15.41 -0.11 2.92
CA VAL A 80 15.17 1.32 3.13
C VAL A 80 13.86 1.57 3.90
N LEU A 81 12.86 0.71 3.72
CA LEU A 81 11.56 0.78 4.40
C LEU A 81 11.51 -0.07 5.67
N ASN A 82 12.52 -0.90 5.96
CA ASN A 82 12.59 -1.73 7.16
C ASN A 82 13.19 -0.94 8.33
N ASN A 83 12.43 0.00 8.86
CA ASN A 83 12.78 0.78 10.04
C ASN A 83 11.56 0.90 10.98
N ASP A 84 11.83 1.22 12.24
CA ASP A 84 10.79 1.24 13.28
C ASP A 84 9.77 2.39 13.10
N GLU A 85 10.10 3.42 12.31
CA GLU A 85 9.16 4.51 11.99
C GLU A 85 8.07 4.06 11.02
N ASN A 86 8.38 3.10 10.14
CA ASN A 86 7.47 2.56 9.13
C ASN A 86 6.73 1.29 9.59
N ILE A 87 7.12 0.70 10.72
CA ILE A 87 6.64 -0.61 11.16
C ILE A 87 5.89 -0.48 12.48
N VAL A 88 4.57 -0.52 12.39
CA VAL A 88 3.67 -0.45 13.54
C VAL A 88 3.60 -1.78 14.30
N LEU A 89 3.80 -2.90 13.61
CA LEU A 89 3.69 -4.24 14.18
C LEU A 89 4.62 -5.23 13.48
N ARG A 90 5.32 -6.04 14.26
CA ARG A 90 6.03 -7.24 13.80
C ARG A 90 5.38 -8.48 14.41
N LEU A 91 5.04 -9.45 13.58
CA LEU A 91 4.56 -10.76 14.01
C LEU A 91 5.67 -11.78 13.84
N SER A 92 5.85 -12.66 14.82
CA SER A 92 6.80 -13.78 14.72
C SER A 92 6.05 -15.08 14.46
N GLN A 93 6.78 -16.15 14.10
CA GLN A 93 6.15 -17.46 13.97
C GLN A 93 5.57 -17.98 15.28
N ASP A 94 6.16 -17.59 16.40
CA ASP A 94 5.76 -18.03 17.74
C ASP A 94 4.69 -17.09 18.33
N GLU A 95 4.63 -15.84 17.88
CA GLU A 95 3.65 -14.83 18.30
C GLU A 95 2.89 -14.28 17.07
N ARG A 96 1.86 -15.02 16.66
CA ARG A 96 1.11 -14.77 15.41
C ARG A 96 -0.11 -13.86 15.56
N LEU A 97 -0.56 -13.65 16.80
CA LEU A 97 -1.76 -12.86 17.10
C LEU A 97 -1.37 -11.56 17.77
N PHE A 98 -2.17 -10.52 17.54
CA PHE A 98 -2.13 -9.30 18.33
C PHE A 98 -2.32 -9.69 19.79
N LYS A 99 -1.36 -9.36 20.65
CA LYS A 99 -1.56 -9.34 22.09
C LYS A 99 -2.46 -8.14 22.39
N ILE A 100 -3.76 -8.29 22.13
CA ILE A 100 -4.76 -7.35 22.60
C ILE A 100 -4.80 -7.61 24.11
N GLU A 101 -4.27 -6.66 24.89
CA GLU A 101 -4.38 -6.71 26.34
C GLU A 101 -5.87 -6.60 26.72
N ASP A 102 -6.29 -7.41 27.70
CA ASP A 102 -7.65 -7.39 28.28
C ASP A 102 -7.88 -6.11 29.12
#